data_AF-A0A7C5Y4T9-F1
#
_entry.id   AF-A0A7C5Y4T9-F1
#
_cell.length_a   1.000
_cell.length_b   1.000
_cell.length_c   1.000
_cell.angle_alpha   90.00
_cell.angle_beta   90.00
_cell.angle_gamma   90.00
#
_symmetry.space_group_name_H-M   'P 1'
#
loop_
_entity.id
_entity.type
_entity.pdbx_description
1 polymer ?
#
loop_
_entity_poly.entity_id
_entity_poly.type
_entity_poly.pdbx_seq_one_letter_code
_entity_poly.pdbx_strand_id
1 'polypeptide(L)'
;MKKGKIVSKPTPRTRSERTRVYKYRVTILENPPESLDGFKIFGIEVKLGKGRHVDFPSDARVLDVETSQEPLPMDVEVNAKYQRVENRTTIVRRRSLLFKMEKITNSTSLLS
;
A
#
# COMPACT_ATOMS: atom_id res chain seq x y z
N MET A 1 16.04 52.72 -33.68
CA MET A 1 16.92 51.54 -33.84
C MET A 1 17.81 51.46 -32.60
N LYS A 2 18.02 50.39 -31.82
CA LYS A 2 17.91 48.94 -32.01
C LYS A 2 17.39 48.27 -30.72
N LYS A 3 16.76 47.11 -30.93
CA LYS A 3 16.14 46.21 -29.97
C LYS A 3 17.15 45.60 -28.99
N GLY A 4 16.92 45.74 -27.69
CA GLY A 4 17.59 44.98 -26.63
C GLY A 4 16.79 43.71 -26.32
N LYS A 5 17.36 42.55 -26.66
CA LYS A 5 16.76 41.21 -26.59
C LYS A 5 16.32 40.84 -25.18
N ILE A 6 15.09 40.32 -25.08
CA ILE A 6 14.61 39.51 -23.97
C ILE A 6 15.48 38.25 -23.94
N VAL A 7 16.34 38.10 -22.92
CA VAL A 7 17.00 36.83 -22.64
C VAL A 7 15.97 35.96 -21.92
N SER A 8 15.15 35.28 -22.71
CA SER A 8 14.36 34.15 -22.26
C SER A 8 15.37 33.09 -21.80
N LYS A 9 15.62 33.01 -20.49
CA LYS A 9 16.21 31.79 -19.93
C LYS A 9 15.14 30.72 -20.08
N PRO A 10 15.33 29.66 -20.88
CA PRO A 10 14.51 28.48 -20.73
C PRO A 10 14.91 27.89 -19.37
N THR A 11 14.08 28.09 -18.35
CA THR A 11 14.13 27.28 -17.15
C THR A 11 14.03 25.83 -17.63
N PRO A 12 15.05 24.99 -17.46
CA PRO A 12 14.88 23.58 -17.72
C PRO A 12 13.78 23.14 -16.75
N ARG A 13 12.60 22.83 -17.27
CA ARG A 13 11.57 22.12 -16.52
C ARG A 13 12.29 20.91 -15.94
N THR A 14 12.51 20.95 -14.63
CA THR A 14 13.14 19.88 -13.88
C THR A 14 12.35 18.62 -14.16
N ARG A 15 12.92 17.83 -15.08
CA ARG A 15 12.86 16.39 -15.22
C ARG A 15 11.87 15.77 -14.23
N SER A 16 10.71 15.39 -14.74
CA SER A 16 9.77 14.49 -14.08
C SER A 16 10.57 13.39 -13.37
N GLU A 17 10.68 13.53 -12.05
CA GLU A 17 11.34 12.58 -11.19
C GLU A 17 10.42 11.37 -11.24
N ARG A 18 10.80 10.35 -12.05
CA ARG A 18 10.12 9.06 -12.06
C ARG A 18 10.20 8.53 -10.63
N THR A 19 9.16 8.79 -9.84
CA THR A 19 9.01 8.27 -8.50
C THR A 19 9.18 6.77 -8.60
N ARG A 20 10.27 6.24 -8.03
CA ARG A 20 10.53 4.80 -8.06
C ARG A 20 9.40 4.12 -7.28
N VAL A 21 8.72 3.19 -7.93
CA VAL A 21 7.67 2.37 -7.32
C VAL A 21 8.29 1.03 -6.99
N TYR A 22 8.26 0.69 -5.71
CA TYR A 22 8.71 -0.57 -5.14
C TYR A 22 7.50 -1.45 -4.89
N LYS A 23 7.58 -2.70 -5.35
CA LYS A 23 6.53 -3.69 -5.15
C LYS A 23 6.94 -4.68 -4.08
N TYR A 24 6.01 -5.01 -3.21
CA TYR A 24 6.20 -5.99 -2.16
C TYR A 24 5.03 -6.95 -2.14
N ARG A 25 5.33 -8.21 -1.83
CA ARG A 25 4.35 -9.25 -1.59
C ARG A 25 4.20 -9.46 -0.09
N VAL A 26 3.00 -9.26 0.41
CA VAL A 26 2.62 -9.57 1.78
C VAL A 26 1.83 -10.88 1.77
N THR A 27 2.30 -11.87 2.53
CA THR A 27 1.61 -13.16 2.68
C THR A 27 1.10 -13.29 4.10
N ILE A 28 -0.22 -13.44 4.27
CA ILE A 28 -0.85 -13.68 5.57
C ILE A 28 -0.56 -15.13 5.99
N LEU A 29 -0.06 -15.31 7.21
CA LEU A 29 0.38 -16.60 7.75
C LEU A 29 -0.69 -17.31 8.60
N GLU A 30 -1.82 -16.67 8.83
CA GLU A 30 -2.94 -17.21 9.60
C GLU A 30 -4.27 -17.03 8.89
N ASN A 31 -5.27 -17.82 9.30
CA ASN A 31 -6.65 -17.64 8.87
C ASN A 31 -7.41 -16.82 9.94
N PRO A 32 -7.75 -15.55 9.68
CA PRO A 32 -8.63 -14.82 10.59
C PRO A 32 -9.98 -15.53 10.70
N PRO A 33 -10.60 -15.57 11.89
CA PRO A 33 -11.92 -16.15 12.06
C PRO A 33 -12.95 -15.36 11.26
N GLU A 34 -14.00 -16.03 10.76
CA GLU A 34 -15.08 -15.39 9.99
C GLU A 34 -15.87 -14.38 10.82
N SER A 35 -15.90 -14.57 12.13
CA SER A 35 -16.53 -13.65 13.07
C SER A 35 -15.69 -13.42 14.31
N LEU A 36 -15.88 -12.26 14.93
CA LEU A 36 -15.22 -11.84 16.16
C LEU A 36 -16.21 -11.02 16.98
N ASP A 37 -16.62 -11.50 18.15
CA ASP A 37 -17.57 -10.81 19.06
C ASP A 37 -18.86 -10.32 18.39
N GLY A 38 -19.43 -11.10 17.46
CA GLY A 38 -20.62 -10.72 16.71
C GLY A 38 -20.38 -9.75 15.54
N PHE A 39 -19.12 -9.43 15.22
CA PHE A 39 -18.72 -8.76 14.00
C PHE A 39 -18.36 -9.79 12.92
N LYS A 40 -18.64 -9.49 11.65
CA LYS A 40 -18.25 -10.35 10.51
C LYS A 40 -17.06 -9.76 9.78
N ILE A 41 -16.13 -10.61 9.35
CA ILE A 41 -14.99 -10.16 8.53
C ILE A 41 -15.51 -9.62 7.20
N PHE A 42 -14.91 -8.53 6.71
CA PHE A 42 -15.28 -7.95 5.40
C PHE A 42 -14.08 -7.52 4.54
N GLY A 43 -12.86 -7.52 5.09
CA GLY A 43 -11.66 -7.18 4.33
C GLY A 43 -10.38 -7.29 5.14
N ILE A 44 -9.26 -7.10 4.47
CA ILE A 44 -7.92 -7.01 5.05
C ILE A 44 -7.34 -5.63 4.72
N GLU A 45 -6.73 -4.96 5.69
CA GLU A 45 -6.04 -3.67 5.53
C GLU A 45 -4.53 -3.89 5.68
N VAL A 46 -3.73 -3.46 4.70
CA VAL A 46 -2.27 -3.38 4.80
C VAL A 46 -1.88 -1.92 4.96
N LYS A 47 -1.26 -1.58 6.07
CA LYS A 47 -0.75 -0.24 6.35
C LYS A 47 0.76 -0.22 6.14
N LEU A 48 1.22 0.66 5.26
CA LEU A 48 2.63 0.88 4.92
C LEU A 48 3.07 2.22 5.51
N GLY A 49 3.57 2.20 6.76
CA GLY A 49 4.08 3.38 7.42
C GLY A 49 3.03 4.42 7.80
N LYS A 50 3.41 5.72 7.70
CA LYS A 50 2.65 6.87 8.23
C LYS A 50 1.45 7.29 7.37
N GLY A 51 0.56 6.34 7.03
CA GLY A 51 -0.78 6.65 6.53
C GLY A 51 -1.12 6.15 5.14
N ARG A 52 -0.28 5.32 4.51
CA ARG A 52 -0.72 4.55 3.33
C ARG A 52 -1.36 3.26 3.79
N HIS A 53 -2.58 3.03 3.36
CA HIS A 53 -3.36 1.84 3.65
C HIS A 53 -3.99 1.35 2.35
N VAL A 54 -3.94 0.03 2.16
CA VAL A 54 -4.49 -0.65 1.00
C VAL A 54 -5.45 -1.71 1.52
N ASP A 55 -6.70 -1.64 1.07
CA ASP A 55 -7.74 -2.60 1.43
C ASP A 55 -7.81 -3.74 0.41
N PHE A 56 -8.00 -4.95 0.90
CA PHE A 56 -8.11 -6.18 0.14
C PHE A 56 -9.36 -6.98 0.57
N PRO A 57 -9.87 -7.87 -0.29
CA PRO A 57 -10.91 -8.84 0.07
C PRO A 57 -10.54 -9.69 1.29
N SER A 58 -11.54 -10.16 2.05
CA SER A 58 -11.33 -10.95 3.27
C SER A 58 -10.69 -12.32 3.05
N ASP A 59 -10.84 -12.86 1.84
CA ASP A 59 -10.28 -14.13 1.37
C ASP A 59 -8.86 -13.98 0.80
N ALA A 60 -8.40 -12.74 0.56
CA ALA A 60 -7.06 -12.51 0.02
C ALA A 60 -5.98 -12.91 1.04
N ARG A 61 -5.06 -13.79 0.62
CA ARG A 61 -3.93 -14.26 1.44
C ARG A 61 -2.58 -13.74 0.95
N VAL A 62 -2.49 -13.43 -0.34
CA VAL A 62 -1.33 -12.84 -0.99
C VAL A 62 -1.73 -11.46 -1.45
N LEU A 63 -1.04 -10.45 -0.94
CA LEU A 63 -1.38 -9.04 -1.12
C LEU A 63 -0.17 -8.36 -1.77
N ASP A 64 -0.32 -7.98 -3.03
CA ASP A 64 0.71 -7.22 -3.73
C ASP A 64 0.48 -5.73 -3.44
N VAL A 65 1.46 -5.09 -2.81
CA VAL A 65 1.42 -3.68 -2.43
C VAL A 65 2.54 -2.89 -3.07
N GLU A 66 2.23 -1.65 -3.42
CA GLU A 66 3.17 -0.73 -4.06
C GLU A 66 3.44 0.46 -3.15
N THR A 67 4.72 0.84 -3.05
CA THR A 67 5.12 2.03 -2.31
C THR A 67 6.21 2.79 -3.05
N SER A 68 6.26 4.10 -2.82
CA SER A 68 7.35 4.95 -3.30
C SER A 68 8.43 5.18 -2.23
N GLN A 69 8.28 4.56 -1.05
CA GLN A 69 9.18 4.72 0.08
C GLN A 69 10.14 3.53 0.16
N GLU A 70 11.44 3.82 0.21
CA GLU A 70 12.50 2.85 0.49
C GLU A 70 13.55 3.51 1.43
N PRO A 71 13.98 2.85 2.52
CA PRO A 71 13.52 1.53 2.99
C PRO A 71 12.04 1.57 3.44
N LEU A 72 11.39 0.40 3.44
CA LEU A 72 10.07 0.31 4.06
C LEU A 72 10.19 0.73 5.52
N PRO A 73 9.30 1.62 6.01
CA PRO A 73 9.24 1.89 7.43
C PRO A 73 8.96 0.58 8.17
N MET A 74 9.60 0.39 9.32
CA MET A 74 9.42 -0.82 10.14
C MET A 74 7.95 -1.05 10.56
N ASP A 75 7.11 -0.02 10.44
CA ASP A 75 5.70 0.00 10.85
C ASP A 75 4.76 -0.54 9.75
N VAL A 76 5.05 -1.73 9.20
CA VAL A 76 4.07 -2.43 8.34
C VAL A 76 3.09 -3.18 9.24
N GLU A 77 1.79 -2.92 9.07
CA GLU A 77 0.73 -3.62 9.79
C GLU A 77 -0.22 -4.29 8.79
N VAL A 78 -0.65 -5.50 9.11
CA VAL A 78 -1.70 -6.20 8.37
C VAL A 78 -2.83 -6.50 9.33
N ASN A 79 -4.05 -6.05 9.01
CA ASN A 79 -5.20 -6.16 9.90
C ASN A 79 -6.39 -6.78 9.18
N ALA A 80 -7.04 -7.78 9.79
CA ALA A 80 -8.38 -8.17 9.40
C ALA A 80 -9.39 -7.11 9.89
N LYS A 81 -10.28 -6.68 9.00
CA LYS A 81 -11.36 -5.74 9.28
C LYS A 81 -12.66 -6.49 9.48
N TYR A 82 -13.34 -6.16 10.57
CA TYR A 82 -14.61 -6.74 10.97
C TYR A 82 -15.67 -5.65 11.07
N GLN A 83 -16.87 -5.92 10.57
CA GLN A 83 -17.99 -4.99 10.56
C GLN A 83 -19.16 -5.58 11.36
N ARG A 84 -19.80 -4.74 12.16
CA ARG A 84 -21.12 -5.02 12.73
C ARG A 84 -22.03 -3.85 12.39
N VAL A 85 -23.24 -4.17 11.96
CA VAL A 85 -24.32 -3.19 11.77
C VAL A 85 -25.21 -3.27 13.00
N GLU A 86 -25.26 -2.18 13.77
CA GLU A 86 -26.15 -2.06 14.92
C GLU A 86 -27.13 -0.91 14.67
N ASN A 87 -28.42 -1.22 14.55
CA ASN A 87 -29.48 -0.26 14.25
C ASN A 87 -29.20 0.54 12.96
N ARG A 88 -28.55 1.70 13.08
CA ARG A 88 -28.15 2.61 11.98
C ARG A 88 -26.66 2.97 11.97
N THR A 89 -25.86 2.36 12.85
CA THR A 89 -24.42 2.65 12.97
C THR A 89 -23.61 1.45 12.50
N THR A 90 -22.58 1.72 11.71
CA THR A 90 -21.57 0.72 11.35
C THR A 90 -20.38 0.85 12.28
N ILE A 91 -20.05 -0.25 12.97
CA ILE A 91 -18.87 -0.32 13.84
C ILE A 91 -17.83 -1.20 13.14
N VAL A 92 -16.60 -0.69 13.04
CA VAL A 92 -15.46 -1.42 12.47
C VAL A 92 -14.45 -1.76 13.56
N ARG A 93 -14.07 -3.03 13.63
CA ARG A 93 -12.96 -3.52 14.46
C ARG A 93 -11.83 -4.04 13.59
N ARG A 94 -10.61 -3.99 14.12
CA ARG A 94 -9.40 -4.48 13.47
C ARG A 94 -8.72 -5.50 14.36
N ARG A 95 -8.21 -6.57 13.77
CA ARG A 95 -7.36 -7.57 14.42
C ARG A 95 -6.07 -7.69 13.62
N SER A 96 -4.93 -7.46 14.26
CA SER A 96 -3.62 -7.64 13.62
C SER A 96 -3.39 -9.11 13.27
N LEU A 97 -2.78 -9.33 12.12
CA LEU A 97 -2.49 -10.65 11.58
C LEU A 97 -0.98 -10.87 11.50
N LEU A 98 -0.57 -12.11 11.67
CA LEU A 98 0.76 -12.58 11.32
C LEU A 98 0.93 -12.59 9.80
N PHE A 99 2.03 -12.01 9.34
CA PHE A 99 2.36 -11.95 7.92
C PHE A 99 3.87 -12.08 7.71
N LYS A 100 4.26 -12.47 6.50
CA LYS A 100 5.61 -12.29 5.97
C LYS A 100 5.57 -11.32 4.81
N MET A 101 6.68 -10.63 4.55
CA MET A 101 6.78 -9.65 3.48
C MET A 101 8.07 -9.85 2.69
N GLU A 102 7.94 -9.85 1.37
CA GLU A 102 9.05 -10.09 0.44
C GLU A 102 9.06 -8.97 -0.60
N LYS A 103 10.25 -8.42 -0.91
CA LYS A 103 10.39 -7.45 -2.00
C LYS A 103 10.28 -8.20 -3.32
N ILE A 104 9.38 -7.76 -4.20
CA ILE A 104 9.30 -8.29 -5.55
C ILE A 104 10.42 -7.62 -6.36
N THR A 105 11.59 -8.24 -6.37
CA THR A 105 12.59 -7.93 -7.40
C THR A 105 12.03 -8.50 -8.69
N ASN A 106 11.59 -7.65 -9.60
CA ASN A 106 11.46 -8.07 -10.99
C ASN A 106 12.85 -8.54 -11.41
N SER A 107 13.07 -9.86 -11.40
CA SER A 107 14.13 -10.49 -12.15
C SER A 107 13.89 -10.04 -13.59
N THR A 108 14.60 -8.99 -13.99
CA THR A 108 14.73 -8.68 -15.40
C THR A 108 15.33 -9.95 -15.96
N SER A 109 14.53 -10.69 -16.71
CA SER A 109 14.97 -11.85 -17.48
C SER A 109 16.09 -11.37 -18.41
N LEU A 110 17.31 -11.38 -17.90
CA LEU A 110 18.54 -11.38 -18.68
C LEU A 110 18.77 -12.81 -19.13
N LEU A 111 18.00 -13.22 -20.13
CA LEU A 111 18.30 -14.33 -21.04
C LEU A 111 17.92 -13.76 -22.41
N SER A 112 18.87 -13.13 -23.12
CA SER A 112 19.93 -13.76 -23.92
C SER A 112 19.32 -14.63 -25.02
#